data_AF-A0AAV4EAW5-F1
#
_entry.id   AF-A0AAV4EAW5-F1
#
_cell.length_a   1.000
_cell.length_b   1.000
_cell.length_c   1.000
_cell.angle_alpha   90.00
_cell.angle_beta   90.00
_cell.angle_gamma   90.00
#
_symmetry.space_group_name_H-M   'P 1'
#
loop_
_entity.id
_entity.type
_entity.pdbx_description
1 polymer ?
#
loop_
_entity_poly.entity_id
_entity_poly.type
_entity_poly.pdbx_seq_one_letter_code
_entity_poly.pdbx_strand_id
1 'polypeptide(L)'
;QEQKSETDDADNEQSSSSNAERHEQEQRKLQQAIEVVQGEHMLSTVKTMCDWMQSQAPIIAVCAQSSHTLWQRLSVLLNFLPHENDIVQHELCWVQELQVIATQTRFSDWSQVFPLSEDMEMCQLPPLVDIHAQIDFTTRHRAKLTDVQETFLRVCCLRRFGYFLTTLGNIDFTYQPETAMFFGPSAATDVGTTTGQINNQDSMEKMKDAESRRNQLMRDMAQLRLQAEVNELEGSLRSGEPVFPPYVLVDDATLCGHLARVRDLVATARCILVIPLAVVDSLDMHKKESPKAREAIRWLEAQLRKGNRYIT
;
A
#
# COMPACT_ATOMS: atom_id res chain seq x y z
N GLN A 1 -51.48 -30.43 -42.47
CA GLN A 1 -51.70 -29.85 -41.12
C GLN A 1 -50.29 -29.61 -40.57
N GLU A 2 -49.64 -28.57 -41.07
CA GLU A 2 -48.25 -28.21 -40.78
C GLU A 2 -48.23 -26.70 -40.60
N GLN A 3 -48.30 -26.27 -39.35
CA GLN A 3 -48.13 -24.87 -38.90
C GLN A 3 -48.01 -24.91 -37.38
N LYS A 4 -46.86 -25.38 -36.91
CA LYS A 4 -46.41 -25.31 -35.50
C LYS A 4 -44.91 -25.63 -35.46
N SER A 5 -44.08 -24.66 -35.83
CA SER A 5 -42.62 -24.74 -35.63
C SER A 5 -41.91 -23.40 -35.76
N GLU A 6 -42.46 -22.39 -36.43
CA GLU A 6 -41.73 -21.12 -36.66
C GLU A 6 -41.82 -20.12 -35.48
N THR A 7 -42.78 -20.29 -34.56
CA THR A 7 -43.00 -19.33 -33.47
C THR A 7 -42.13 -19.61 -32.24
N ASP A 8 -41.78 -20.86 -31.97
CA ASP A 8 -40.93 -21.23 -30.82
C ASP A 8 -39.43 -20.96 -31.09
N ASP A 9 -38.98 -21.04 -32.35
CA ASP A 9 -37.60 -20.72 -32.72
C ASP A 9 -37.32 -19.20 -32.67
N ALA A 10 -38.28 -18.37 -33.07
CA ALA A 10 -38.14 -16.91 -33.05
C ALA A 10 -38.06 -16.34 -31.61
N ASP A 11 -38.87 -16.86 -30.67
CA ASP A 11 -38.84 -16.44 -29.27
C ASP A 11 -37.57 -16.90 -28.54
N ASN A 12 -37.01 -18.05 -28.93
CA ASN A 12 -35.75 -18.57 -28.39
C ASN A 12 -34.53 -17.78 -28.92
N GLU A 13 -34.53 -17.41 -30.21
CA GLU A 13 -33.50 -16.56 -30.81
C GLU A 13 -33.49 -15.14 -30.20
N GLN A 14 -34.67 -14.52 -29.99
CA GLN A 14 -34.78 -13.22 -29.33
C GLN A 14 -34.35 -13.23 -27.85
N SER A 15 -34.59 -14.34 -27.14
CA SER A 15 -34.14 -14.52 -25.76
C SER A 15 -32.62 -14.76 -25.68
N SER A 16 -32.05 -15.45 -26.67
CA SER A 16 -30.61 -15.68 -26.76
C SER A 16 -29.83 -14.40 -27.13
N SER A 17 -30.37 -13.58 -28.05
CA SER A 17 -29.73 -12.32 -28.46
C SER A 17 -29.75 -11.29 -27.33
N SER A 18 -30.88 -11.15 -26.62
CA SER A 18 -30.98 -10.24 -25.47
C SER A 18 -30.08 -10.63 -24.29
N ASN A 19 -29.86 -11.93 -24.07
CA ASN A 19 -28.91 -12.40 -23.06
C ASN A 19 -27.45 -12.18 -23.49
N ALA A 20 -27.12 -12.37 -24.77
CA ALA A 20 -25.79 -12.08 -25.30
C ALA A 20 -25.45 -10.57 -25.20
N GLU A 21 -26.41 -9.71 -25.54
CA GLU A 21 -26.26 -8.24 -25.41
C GLU A 21 -26.04 -7.80 -23.96
N ARG A 22 -26.77 -8.41 -23.00
CA ARG A 22 -26.56 -8.13 -21.56
C ARG A 22 -25.18 -8.57 -21.09
N HIS A 23 -24.75 -9.76 -21.49
CA HIS A 23 -23.43 -10.27 -21.11
C HIS A 23 -22.30 -9.41 -21.69
N GLU A 24 -22.42 -8.99 -22.95
CA GLU A 24 -21.46 -8.08 -23.58
C GLU A 24 -21.42 -6.72 -22.85
N GLN A 25 -22.58 -6.21 -22.41
CA GLN A 25 -22.65 -4.98 -21.64
C GLN A 25 -21.99 -5.10 -20.25
N GLU A 26 -22.15 -6.25 -19.57
CA GLU A 26 -21.50 -6.53 -18.29
C GLU A 26 -19.98 -6.65 -18.43
N GLN A 27 -19.49 -7.35 -19.45
CA GLN A 27 -18.07 -7.43 -19.74
C GLN A 27 -17.46 -6.06 -20.03
N ARG A 28 -18.16 -5.20 -20.79
CA ARG A 28 -17.73 -3.82 -21.04
C ARG A 28 -17.66 -2.99 -19.77
N LYS A 29 -18.64 -3.13 -18.86
CA LYS A 29 -18.63 -2.44 -17.55
C LYS A 29 -17.47 -2.91 -16.69
N LEU A 30 -17.21 -4.22 -16.65
CA LEU A 30 -16.09 -4.81 -15.94
C LEU A 30 -14.74 -4.27 -16.47
N GLN A 31 -14.56 -4.28 -17.79
CA GLN A 31 -13.38 -3.73 -18.45
C GLN A 31 -13.16 -2.25 -18.08
N GLN A 32 -14.20 -1.43 -18.13
CA GLN A 32 -14.11 -0.02 -17.73
C GLN A 32 -13.74 0.15 -16.25
N ALA A 33 -14.32 -0.65 -15.37
CA ALA A 33 -13.99 -0.62 -13.94
C ALA A 33 -12.51 -0.98 -13.70
N ILE A 34 -12.00 -2.00 -14.38
CA ILE A 34 -10.60 -2.42 -14.30
C ILE A 34 -9.67 -1.30 -14.81
N GLU A 35 -9.99 -0.68 -15.95
CA GLU A 35 -9.18 0.41 -16.52
C GLU A 35 -9.08 1.61 -15.58
N VAL A 36 -10.20 2.03 -14.99
CA VAL A 36 -10.22 3.12 -13.99
C VAL A 36 -9.37 2.75 -12.79
N VAL A 37 -9.59 1.57 -12.22
CA VAL A 37 -8.88 1.09 -11.04
C VAL A 37 -7.37 0.97 -11.29
N GLN A 38 -6.97 0.48 -12.46
CA GLN A 38 -5.57 0.36 -12.87
C GLN A 38 -4.91 1.73 -13.04
N GLY A 39 -5.62 2.71 -13.62
CA GLY A 39 -5.09 4.05 -13.90
C GLY A 39 -4.88 4.92 -12.65
N GLU A 40 -5.61 4.68 -11.56
CA GLU A 40 -5.48 5.46 -10.33
C GLU A 40 -4.20 5.15 -9.53
N HIS A 41 -3.60 3.96 -9.75
CA HIS A 41 -2.38 3.46 -9.09
C HIS A 41 -2.38 3.44 -7.55
N MET A 42 -3.40 3.95 -6.86
CA MET A 42 -3.50 4.00 -5.40
C MET A 42 -3.83 2.65 -4.76
N LEU A 43 -4.37 1.69 -5.52
CA LEU A 43 -4.72 0.38 -4.97
C LEU A 43 -3.53 -0.36 -4.38
N SER A 44 -2.33 -0.21 -4.94
CA SER A 44 -1.12 -0.82 -4.37
C SER A 44 -0.84 -0.31 -2.95
N THR A 45 -1.02 1.00 -2.73
CA THR A 45 -0.84 1.61 -1.41
C THR A 45 -1.92 1.15 -0.43
N VAL A 46 -3.18 1.13 -0.86
CA VAL A 46 -4.30 0.65 -0.03
C VAL A 46 -4.11 -0.83 0.33
N LYS A 47 -3.66 -1.64 -0.63
CA LYS A 47 -3.35 -3.06 -0.44
C LYS A 47 -2.26 -3.25 0.62
N THR A 48 -1.13 -2.54 0.50
CA THR A 48 -0.05 -2.60 1.51
C THR A 48 -0.52 -2.20 2.90
N MET A 49 -1.40 -1.18 3.01
CA MET A 49 -2.02 -0.81 4.29
C MET A 49 -2.92 -1.93 4.84
N CYS A 50 -3.70 -2.59 3.98
CA CYS A 50 -4.56 -3.71 4.36
C CYS A 50 -3.74 -4.92 4.83
N ASP A 51 -2.66 -5.27 4.15
CA ASP A 51 -1.76 -6.38 4.54
C ASP A 51 -1.13 -6.13 5.92
N TRP A 52 -0.68 -4.90 6.16
CA TRP A 52 -0.18 -4.52 7.47
C TRP A 52 -1.27 -4.62 8.54
N MET A 53 -2.45 -4.07 8.27
CA MET A 53 -3.58 -4.14 9.20
C MET A 53 -3.98 -5.59 9.50
N GLN A 54 -3.98 -6.48 8.49
CA GLN A 54 -4.31 -7.90 8.64
C GLN A 54 -3.34 -8.61 9.60
N SER A 55 -2.05 -8.25 9.55
CA SER A 55 -1.03 -8.76 10.49
C SER A 55 -1.19 -8.20 11.91
N GLN A 56 -2.01 -7.17 12.09
CA GLN A 56 -2.17 -6.41 13.34
C GLN A 56 -3.62 -6.44 13.84
N ALA A 57 -4.27 -7.61 13.79
CA ALA A 57 -5.63 -7.81 14.32
C ALA A 57 -5.85 -7.25 15.75
N PRO A 58 -4.90 -7.35 16.71
CA PRO A 58 -5.05 -6.73 18.02
C PRO A 58 -5.14 -5.20 17.97
N ILE A 59 -4.42 -4.54 17.07
CA ILE A 59 -4.49 -3.09 16.88
C ILE A 59 -5.87 -2.70 16.34
N ILE A 60 -6.36 -3.45 15.35
CA ILE A 60 -7.71 -3.26 14.82
C ILE A 60 -8.73 -3.38 15.95
N ALA A 61 -8.64 -4.42 16.78
CA ALA A 61 -9.55 -4.64 17.91
C ALA A 61 -9.63 -3.44 18.87
N VAL A 62 -8.50 -2.78 19.14
CA VAL A 62 -8.42 -1.63 20.05
C VAL A 62 -8.91 -0.34 19.40
N CYS A 63 -8.57 -0.11 18.13
CA CYS A 63 -8.83 1.16 17.44
C CYS A 63 -10.13 1.18 16.62
N ALA A 64 -10.75 0.01 16.40
CA ALA A 64 -11.93 -0.20 15.59
C ALA A 64 -13.06 0.79 15.90
N GLN A 65 -13.39 0.91 17.19
CA GLN A 65 -14.51 1.72 17.70
C GLN A 65 -14.31 3.23 17.51
N SER A 66 -13.05 3.70 17.46
CA SER A 66 -12.78 5.11 17.18
C SER A 66 -12.72 5.43 15.68
N SER A 67 -12.64 4.41 14.82
CA SER A 67 -12.30 4.54 13.40
C SER A 67 -13.47 4.24 12.46
N HIS A 68 -14.72 4.51 12.87
CA HIS A 68 -15.93 4.23 12.08
C HIS A 68 -15.87 4.73 10.63
N THR A 69 -15.39 5.96 10.40
CA THR A 69 -15.30 6.55 9.05
C THR A 69 -14.32 5.81 8.15
N LEU A 70 -13.24 5.25 8.70
CA LEU A 70 -12.29 4.44 7.93
C LEU A 70 -12.99 3.19 7.40
N TRP A 71 -13.65 2.44 8.30
CA TRP A 71 -14.34 1.20 7.94
C TRP A 71 -15.51 1.43 6.98
N GLN A 72 -16.29 2.50 7.19
CA GLN A 72 -17.37 2.88 6.27
C GLN A 72 -16.85 3.22 4.86
N ARG A 73 -15.75 3.99 4.76
CA ARG A 73 -15.16 4.31 3.46
C ARG A 73 -14.54 3.09 2.80
N LEU A 74 -13.94 2.20 3.59
CA LEU A 74 -13.41 0.94 3.11
C LEU A 74 -14.52 0.05 2.53
N SER A 75 -15.67 -0.08 3.19
CA SER A 75 -16.78 -0.87 2.65
C SER A 75 -17.27 -0.30 1.32
N VAL A 76 -17.37 1.03 1.21
CA VAL A 76 -17.72 1.71 -0.05
C VAL A 76 -16.68 1.43 -1.14
N LEU A 77 -15.39 1.55 -0.84
CA LEU A 77 -14.32 1.22 -1.79
C LEU A 77 -14.42 -0.23 -2.26
N LEU A 78 -14.57 -1.19 -1.35
CA LEU A 78 -14.68 -2.62 -1.68
C LEU A 78 -15.90 -2.93 -2.58
N ASN A 79 -16.97 -2.16 -2.46
CA ASN A 79 -18.16 -2.28 -3.31
C ASN A 79 -17.99 -1.65 -4.70
N PHE A 80 -17.01 -0.75 -4.88
CA PHE A 80 -16.63 -0.25 -6.22
C PHE A 80 -15.72 -1.22 -6.95
N LEU A 81 -15.04 -2.12 -6.24
CA LEU A 81 -14.18 -3.13 -6.86
C LEU A 81 -15.04 -4.25 -7.47
N PRO A 82 -14.67 -4.77 -8.66
CA PRO A 82 -15.35 -5.90 -9.25
C PRO A 82 -15.43 -7.12 -8.33
N HIS A 83 -16.51 -7.90 -8.47
CA HIS A 83 -16.62 -9.16 -7.74
C HIS A 83 -15.63 -10.19 -8.30
N GLU A 84 -15.08 -11.06 -7.46
CA GLU A 84 -14.10 -12.07 -7.89
C GLU A 84 -14.68 -13.03 -8.95
N ASN A 85 -15.98 -13.34 -8.89
CA ASN A 85 -16.65 -14.16 -9.91
C ASN A 85 -16.71 -13.47 -11.28
N ASP A 86 -16.80 -12.14 -11.31
CA ASP A 86 -16.81 -11.37 -12.57
C ASP A 86 -15.39 -11.35 -13.16
N ILE A 87 -14.37 -11.19 -12.29
CA ILE A 87 -12.95 -11.25 -12.68
C ILE A 87 -12.60 -12.60 -13.32
N VAL A 88 -13.11 -13.70 -12.79
CA VAL A 88 -12.87 -15.05 -13.34
C VAL A 88 -13.44 -15.22 -14.75
N GLN A 89 -14.50 -14.49 -15.08
CA GLN A 89 -15.12 -14.51 -16.41
C GLN A 89 -14.42 -13.57 -17.40
N HIS A 90 -13.50 -12.73 -16.93
CA HIS A 90 -12.79 -11.78 -17.77
C HIS A 90 -11.79 -12.50 -18.69
N GLU A 91 -11.71 -12.09 -19.95
CA GLU A 91 -10.83 -12.70 -20.95
C GLU A 91 -9.37 -12.75 -20.47
N LEU A 92 -8.80 -11.66 -19.97
CA LEU A 92 -7.41 -11.65 -19.52
C LEU A 92 -7.08 -12.49 -18.26
N CYS A 93 -8.05 -13.19 -17.66
CA CYS A 93 -7.88 -14.10 -16.53
C CYS A 93 -7.52 -15.54 -17.00
N TRP A 94 -6.51 -15.69 -17.88
CA TRP A 94 -6.22 -16.97 -18.55
C TRP A 94 -5.33 -17.95 -17.79
N VAL A 95 -4.75 -17.55 -16.66
CA VAL A 95 -3.88 -18.44 -15.88
C VAL A 95 -4.74 -19.25 -14.92
N GLN A 96 -4.69 -20.57 -15.03
CA GLN A 96 -5.50 -21.48 -14.20
C GLN A 96 -5.27 -21.22 -12.70
N GLU A 97 -4.04 -20.92 -12.32
CA GLU A 97 -3.66 -20.54 -10.97
C GLU A 97 -4.33 -19.24 -10.51
N LEU A 98 -4.42 -18.23 -11.39
CA LEU A 98 -5.09 -16.95 -11.07
C LEU A 98 -6.61 -17.14 -10.92
N GLN A 99 -7.22 -17.99 -11.74
CA GLN A 99 -8.64 -18.34 -11.61
C GLN A 99 -8.93 -19.07 -10.29
N VAL A 100 -8.07 -20.02 -9.90
CA VAL A 100 -8.19 -20.72 -8.60
C VAL A 100 -8.09 -19.73 -7.45
N ILE A 101 -7.11 -18.82 -7.49
CA ILE A 101 -6.96 -17.77 -6.47
C ILE A 101 -8.22 -16.89 -6.42
N ALA A 102 -8.70 -16.39 -7.56
CA ALA A 102 -9.87 -15.52 -7.60
C ALA A 102 -11.14 -16.22 -7.07
N THR A 103 -11.44 -17.44 -7.52
CA THR A 103 -12.60 -18.22 -7.06
C THR A 103 -12.57 -18.58 -5.58
N GLN A 104 -11.38 -18.62 -4.98
CA GLN A 104 -11.19 -18.96 -3.57
C GLN A 104 -11.14 -17.74 -2.64
N THR A 105 -11.20 -16.51 -3.15
CA THR A 105 -11.00 -15.25 -2.40
C THR A 105 -11.81 -15.15 -1.11
N ARG A 106 -13.03 -15.71 -1.10
CA ARG A 106 -13.94 -15.66 0.07
C ARG A 106 -13.57 -16.66 1.19
N PHE A 107 -12.76 -17.67 0.91
CA PHE A 107 -12.46 -18.73 1.87
C PHE A 107 -11.35 -18.29 2.84
N SER A 108 -11.42 -18.81 4.07
CA SER A 108 -10.53 -18.38 5.14
C SER A 108 -9.06 -18.76 4.91
N ASP A 109 -8.84 -19.89 4.23
CA ASP A 109 -7.54 -20.48 3.87
C ASP A 109 -6.93 -19.91 2.59
N TRP A 110 -7.59 -18.93 1.96
CA TRP A 110 -7.05 -18.24 0.80
C TRP A 110 -5.73 -17.55 1.12
N SER A 111 -4.78 -17.64 0.20
CA SER A 111 -3.51 -16.92 0.23
C SER A 111 -3.12 -16.37 -1.14
N GLN A 112 -2.40 -15.24 -1.10
CA GLN A 112 -1.81 -14.66 -2.30
C GLN A 112 -0.54 -15.43 -2.66
N VAL A 113 -0.54 -16.15 -3.78
CA VAL A 113 0.64 -16.93 -4.22
C VAL A 113 1.60 -16.08 -5.07
N PHE A 114 1.07 -15.30 -6.01
CA PHE A 114 1.90 -14.49 -6.92
C PHE A 114 2.32 -13.18 -6.26
N PRO A 115 3.61 -12.80 -6.32
CA PRO A 115 4.06 -11.50 -5.85
C PRO A 115 3.58 -10.38 -6.79
N LEU A 116 3.03 -9.32 -6.23
CA LEU A 116 2.76 -8.08 -6.94
C LEU A 116 3.98 -7.17 -6.94
N SER A 117 3.95 -6.13 -7.77
CA SER A 117 5.01 -5.12 -7.84
C SER A 117 5.33 -4.50 -6.48
N GLU A 118 4.31 -4.10 -5.71
CA GLU A 118 4.47 -3.53 -4.36
C GLU A 118 5.03 -4.54 -3.34
N ASP A 119 4.76 -5.84 -3.49
CA ASP A 119 5.28 -6.88 -2.59
C ASP A 119 6.76 -7.09 -2.79
N MET A 120 7.20 -7.01 -4.07
CA MET A 120 8.62 -7.08 -4.41
C MET A 120 9.37 -5.86 -3.87
N GLU A 121 8.77 -4.68 -3.95
CA GLU A 121 9.36 -3.43 -3.44
C GLU A 121 9.45 -3.42 -1.92
N MET A 122 8.43 -3.96 -1.24
CA MET A 122 8.33 -4.01 0.23
C MET A 122 8.84 -5.33 0.82
N CYS A 123 9.48 -6.17 0.00
CA CYS A 123 9.98 -7.47 0.44
C CYS A 123 10.97 -7.30 1.59
N GLN A 124 10.93 -8.23 2.56
CA GLN A 124 11.74 -8.20 3.79
C GLN A 124 11.42 -7.07 4.78
N LEU A 125 10.34 -6.31 4.57
CA LEU A 125 9.89 -5.35 5.57
C LEU A 125 9.31 -6.10 6.79
N PRO A 126 9.85 -5.91 8.02
CA PRO A 126 9.46 -6.71 9.18
C PRO A 126 7.96 -6.74 9.50
N PRO A 127 7.21 -5.62 9.41
CA PRO A 127 5.76 -5.63 9.70
C PRO A 127 4.90 -6.42 8.70
N LEU A 128 5.46 -6.85 7.56
CA LEU A 128 4.74 -7.60 6.51
C LEU A 128 5.20 -9.06 6.41
N VAL A 129 6.09 -9.51 7.30
CA VAL A 129 6.73 -10.84 7.20
C VAL A 129 5.72 -11.99 7.16
N ASP A 130 4.65 -11.92 7.95
CA ASP A 130 3.65 -12.99 8.05
C ASP A 130 2.81 -13.12 6.77
N ILE A 131 2.44 -11.99 6.16
CA ILE A 131 1.72 -11.96 4.87
C ILE A 131 2.64 -12.41 3.74
N HIS A 132 3.87 -11.89 3.71
CA HIS A 132 4.86 -12.24 2.69
C HIS A 132 5.34 -13.69 2.79
N ALA A 133 5.20 -14.37 3.94
CA ALA A 133 5.55 -15.78 4.09
C ALA A 133 4.70 -16.72 3.20
N GLN A 134 3.52 -16.27 2.77
CA GLN A 134 2.63 -17.05 1.90
C GLN A 134 2.84 -16.77 0.39
N ILE A 135 3.65 -15.77 0.06
CA ILE A 135 3.90 -15.34 -1.32
C ILE A 135 5.12 -16.08 -1.88
N ASP A 136 4.98 -16.69 -3.05
CA ASP A 136 6.10 -17.32 -3.75
C ASP A 136 6.90 -16.28 -4.56
N PHE A 137 7.85 -15.63 -3.88
CA PHE A 137 8.80 -14.71 -4.51
C PHE A 137 9.75 -15.38 -5.52
N THR A 138 9.85 -16.72 -5.55
CA THR A 138 10.67 -17.44 -6.55
C THR A 138 10.01 -17.46 -7.93
N THR A 139 8.69 -17.23 -7.99
CA THR A 139 7.89 -17.11 -9.22
C THR A 139 8.32 -15.95 -10.11
N ARG A 140 9.07 -14.97 -9.57
CA ARG A 140 9.67 -13.85 -10.33
C ARG A 140 10.43 -14.31 -11.59
N HIS A 141 10.94 -15.55 -11.58
CA HIS A 141 11.70 -16.13 -12.68
C HIS A 141 10.86 -16.93 -13.70
N ARG A 142 9.55 -17.17 -13.46
CA ARG A 142 8.72 -18.07 -14.28
C ARG A 142 7.72 -17.36 -15.20
N ALA A 143 7.12 -16.25 -14.78
CA ALA A 143 6.30 -15.37 -15.62
C ALA A 143 6.01 -14.04 -14.89
N LYS A 144 6.05 -12.90 -15.57
CA LYS A 144 5.61 -11.61 -15.02
C LYS A 144 4.12 -11.45 -15.31
N LEU A 145 3.31 -11.17 -14.28
CA LEU A 145 1.92 -10.79 -14.47
C LEU A 145 1.83 -9.48 -15.28
N THR A 146 0.80 -9.36 -16.10
CA THR A 146 0.47 -8.07 -16.73
C THR A 146 -0.12 -7.12 -15.70
N ASP A 147 -0.12 -5.81 -15.97
CA ASP A 147 -0.68 -4.81 -15.05
C ASP A 147 -2.16 -5.07 -14.74
N VAL A 148 -2.92 -5.57 -15.73
CA VAL A 148 -4.32 -5.97 -15.55
C VAL A 148 -4.44 -7.18 -14.62
N GLN A 149 -3.57 -8.19 -14.79
CA GLN A 149 -3.56 -9.37 -13.92
C GLN A 149 -3.13 -9.04 -12.49
N GLU A 150 -2.15 -8.16 -12.32
CA GLU A 150 -1.81 -7.60 -11.02
C GLU A 150 -3.01 -6.87 -10.41
N THR A 151 -3.77 -6.13 -11.21
CA THR A 151 -5.00 -5.44 -10.76
C THR A 151 -6.06 -6.43 -10.29
N PHE A 152 -6.26 -7.56 -10.98
CA PHE A 152 -7.17 -8.62 -10.54
C PHE A 152 -6.79 -9.16 -9.17
N LEU A 153 -5.51 -9.46 -8.99
CA LEU A 153 -5.01 -9.99 -7.75
C LEU A 153 -5.08 -8.96 -6.62
N ARG A 154 -4.80 -7.66 -6.88
CA ARG A 154 -5.03 -6.56 -5.92
C ARG A 154 -6.48 -6.50 -5.45
N VAL A 155 -7.43 -6.60 -6.39
CA VAL A 155 -8.86 -6.63 -6.04
C VAL A 155 -9.17 -7.84 -5.15
N CYS A 156 -8.65 -9.03 -5.48
CA CYS A 156 -8.82 -10.22 -4.65
C CYS A 156 -8.24 -10.02 -3.23
N CYS A 157 -7.03 -9.48 -3.10
CA CYS A 157 -6.42 -9.18 -1.79
C CYS A 157 -7.28 -8.23 -0.97
N LEU A 158 -7.78 -7.14 -1.57
CA LEU A 158 -8.61 -6.14 -0.89
C LEU A 158 -9.96 -6.73 -0.46
N ARG A 159 -10.61 -7.51 -1.32
CA ARG A 159 -11.86 -8.20 -0.97
C ARG A 159 -11.64 -9.25 0.11
N ARG A 160 -10.52 -9.98 0.07
CA ARG A 160 -10.11 -10.91 1.14
C ARG A 160 -9.98 -10.20 2.48
N PHE A 161 -9.39 -9.01 2.51
CA PHE A 161 -9.31 -8.18 3.71
C PHE A 161 -10.71 -7.78 4.21
N GLY A 162 -11.63 -7.43 3.30
CA GLY A 162 -13.05 -7.22 3.62
C GLY A 162 -13.68 -8.42 4.32
N TYR A 163 -13.51 -9.64 3.77
CA TYR A 163 -13.98 -10.87 4.41
C TYR A 163 -13.32 -11.12 5.76
N PHE A 164 -12.02 -10.82 5.91
CA PHE A 164 -11.33 -10.90 7.19
C PHE A 164 -11.97 -9.95 8.22
N LEU A 165 -12.32 -8.72 7.86
CA LEU A 165 -12.99 -7.80 8.77
C LEU A 165 -14.34 -8.32 9.27
N THR A 166 -15.10 -9.05 8.44
CA THR A 166 -16.36 -9.69 8.89
C THR A 166 -16.17 -10.78 9.94
N THR A 167 -14.95 -11.29 10.11
CA THR A 167 -14.63 -12.27 11.17
C THR A 167 -14.26 -11.61 12.49
N LEU A 168 -14.03 -10.28 12.51
CA LEU A 168 -13.65 -9.54 13.71
C LEU A 168 -14.91 -9.10 14.47
N GLY A 169 -15.09 -9.60 15.70
CA GLY A 169 -16.27 -9.27 16.51
C GLY A 169 -16.35 -7.82 17.03
N ASN A 170 -15.31 -7.01 16.81
CA ASN A 170 -15.17 -5.68 17.42
C ASN A 170 -15.49 -4.54 16.45
N ILE A 171 -15.75 -4.85 15.18
CA ILE A 171 -16.17 -3.90 14.15
C ILE A 171 -17.52 -4.37 13.64
N ASP A 172 -18.48 -3.46 13.53
CA ASP A 172 -19.73 -3.71 12.80
C ASP A 172 -19.46 -3.67 11.29
N PHE A 173 -18.79 -4.71 10.77
CA PHE A 173 -18.47 -4.88 9.37
C PHE A 173 -19.06 -6.18 8.86
N THR A 174 -19.96 -6.12 7.88
CA THR A 174 -20.71 -7.28 7.40
C THR A 174 -20.61 -7.42 5.89
N TYR A 175 -20.83 -8.63 5.39
CA TYR A 175 -20.93 -8.93 3.96
C TYR A 175 -22.26 -9.60 3.68
N GLN A 176 -22.96 -9.12 2.65
CA GLN A 176 -24.24 -9.63 2.20
C GLN A 176 -24.04 -10.41 0.88
N PRO A 177 -24.13 -11.76 0.89
CA PRO A 177 -23.90 -12.57 -0.31
C PRO A 177 -24.92 -12.34 -1.42
N GLU A 178 -26.17 -12.00 -1.09
CA GLU A 178 -27.25 -11.86 -2.07
C GLU A 178 -27.03 -10.67 -3.00
N THR A 179 -26.45 -9.59 -2.46
CA THR A 179 -26.12 -8.38 -3.22
C THR A 179 -24.63 -8.27 -3.50
N ALA A 180 -23.82 -9.21 -2.99
CA ALA A 180 -22.37 -9.22 -3.06
C ALA A 180 -21.68 -7.94 -2.51
N MET A 181 -22.28 -7.32 -1.47
CA MET A 181 -21.84 -6.03 -0.93
C MET A 181 -21.32 -6.13 0.51
N PHE A 182 -20.35 -5.28 0.83
CA PHE A 182 -19.87 -5.02 2.19
C PHE A 182 -20.57 -3.81 2.81
N PHE A 183 -20.83 -3.88 4.11
CA PHE A 183 -21.39 -2.80 4.90
C PHE A 183 -20.51 -2.54 6.12
N GLY A 184 -20.00 -1.33 6.25
CA GLY A 184 -19.28 -0.87 7.43
C GLY A 184 -20.21 -0.34 8.53
N PRO A 185 -19.62 0.11 9.65
CA PRO A 185 -20.39 0.60 10.78
C PRO A 185 -21.22 1.82 10.40
N SER A 186 -22.54 1.70 10.51
CA SER A 186 -23.43 2.85 10.30
C SER A 186 -23.27 3.83 11.45
N ALA A 187 -23.06 5.12 11.16
CA ALA A 187 -23.05 6.13 12.20
C ALA A 187 -24.43 6.13 12.86
N ALA A 188 -24.53 5.59 14.08
CA ALA A 188 -25.78 5.59 14.82
C ALA A 188 -26.29 7.03 14.97
N THR A 189 -27.25 7.42 14.14
CA THR A 189 -28.25 8.42 14.51
C THR A 189 -29.09 7.82 15.62
N ASP A 190 -29.21 8.58 16.71
CA ASP A 190 -29.98 8.25 17.90
C ASP A 190 -31.33 7.59 17.60
N VAL A 191 -31.66 6.64 18.48
CA VAL A 191 -32.93 5.92 18.55
C VAL A 191 -34.09 6.90 18.67
N GLY A 192 -34.96 6.94 17.66
CA GLY A 192 -36.27 7.57 17.77
C GLY A 192 -37.01 7.78 16.47
N THR A 193 -38.25 7.27 16.43
CA THR A 193 -39.35 7.62 15.50
C THR A 193 -39.38 7.01 14.08
N THR A 194 -40.17 5.94 13.99
CA THR A 194 -41.32 5.76 13.06
C THR A 194 -41.11 5.90 11.55
N THR A 195 -41.29 4.75 10.88
CA THR A 195 -42.07 4.57 9.63
C THR A 195 -42.27 5.80 8.74
N GLY A 196 -41.50 5.85 7.66
CA GLY A 196 -41.77 6.70 6.51
C GLY A 196 -40.79 6.37 5.40
N GLN A 197 -41.31 5.95 4.24
CA GLN A 197 -40.55 5.96 2.99
C GLN A 197 -40.12 7.40 2.72
N ILE A 198 -38.83 7.71 2.86
CA ILE A 198 -38.27 9.02 2.56
C ILE A 198 -37.44 8.87 1.28
N ASN A 199 -37.76 9.68 0.28
CA ASN A 199 -37.05 9.77 -1.00
C ASN A 199 -35.53 9.74 -0.79
N ASN A 200 -34.88 8.75 -1.40
CA ASN A 200 -33.45 8.46 -1.25
C ASN A 200 -32.52 9.62 -1.71
N GLN A 201 -33.03 10.57 -2.51
CA GLN A 201 -32.22 11.64 -3.10
C GLN A 201 -31.93 12.80 -2.11
N ASP A 202 -32.96 13.34 -1.44
CA ASP A 202 -32.83 14.46 -0.49
C ASP A 202 -32.14 14.05 0.83
N SER A 203 -32.26 12.77 1.19
CA SER A 203 -31.60 12.20 2.36
C SER A 203 -30.08 12.05 2.12
N MET A 204 -29.68 11.76 0.87
CA MET A 204 -28.28 11.63 0.48
C MET A 204 -27.55 12.98 0.44
N GLU A 205 -28.21 14.05 -0.01
CA GLU A 205 -27.61 15.39 -0.02
C GLU A 205 -27.40 15.95 1.39
N LYS A 206 -28.40 15.79 2.27
CA LYS A 206 -28.26 16.19 3.68
C LYS A 206 -27.19 15.37 4.42
N MET A 207 -27.09 14.08 4.10
CA MET A 207 -26.04 13.21 4.63
C MET A 207 -24.67 13.61 4.10
N LYS A 208 -24.55 13.98 2.82
CA LYS A 208 -23.31 14.49 2.19
C LYS A 208 -22.85 15.79 2.81
N ASP A 209 -23.74 16.71 3.14
CA ASP A 209 -23.39 17.99 3.79
C ASP A 209 -23.02 17.82 5.28
N ALA A 210 -23.72 16.95 6.00
CA ALA A 210 -23.35 16.58 7.36
C ALA A 210 -21.99 15.85 7.38
N GLU A 211 -21.76 14.96 6.42
CA GLU A 211 -20.52 14.23 6.27
C GLU A 211 -19.37 15.12 5.78
N SER A 212 -19.62 16.08 4.90
CA SER A 212 -18.64 17.09 4.47
C SER A 212 -18.17 17.91 5.66
N ARG A 213 -19.10 18.36 6.53
CA ARG A 213 -18.76 19.07 7.77
C ARG A 213 -17.99 18.19 8.75
N ARG A 214 -18.39 16.92 8.94
CA ARG A 214 -17.66 15.97 9.79
C ARG A 214 -16.26 15.68 9.26
N ASN A 215 -16.12 15.50 7.95
CA ASN A 215 -14.84 15.27 7.28
C ASN A 215 -13.93 16.49 7.38
N GLN A 216 -14.49 17.70 7.28
CA GLN A 216 -13.74 18.92 7.51
C GLN A 216 -13.23 18.99 8.95
N LEU A 217 -14.09 18.72 9.94
CA LEU A 217 -13.67 18.67 11.34
C LEU A 217 -12.61 17.59 11.59
N MET A 218 -12.72 16.41 10.99
CA MET A 218 -11.68 15.38 11.10
C MET A 218 -10.37 15.79 10.45
N ARG A 219 -10.41 16.48 9.29
CA ARG A 219 -9.21 17.04 8.67
C ARG A 219 -8.58 18.11 9.56
N ASP A 220 -9.38 19.00 10.14
CA ASP A 220 -8.91 20.05 11.03
C ASP A 220 -8.30 19.44 12.30
N MET A 221 -8.92 18.40 12.87
CA MET A 221 -8.39 17.68 14.04
C MET A 221 -7.14 16.86 13.70
N ALA A 222 -7.10 16.21 12.54
CA ALA A 222 -5.90 15.52 12.06
C ALA A 222 -4.76 16.50 11.80
N GLN A 223 -5.06 17.68 11.24
CA GLN A 223 -4.10 18.75 11.03
C GLN A 223 -3.59 19.31 12.36
N LEU A 224 -4.48 19.55 13.33
CA LEU A 224 -4.08 19.99 14.68
C LEU A 224 -3.23 18.94 15.39
N ARG A 225 -3.56 17.65 15.25
CA ARG A 225 -2.77 16.55 15.80
C ARG A 225 -1.41 16.43 15.12
N LEU A 226 -1.37 16.47 13.79
CA LEU A 226 -0.12 16.51 13.03
C LEU A 226 0.71 17.73 13.38
N GLN A 227 0.08 18.88 13.61
CA GLN A 227 0.80 20.09 13.98
C GLN A 227 1.29 20.05 15.43
N ALA A 228 0.55 19.40 16.34
CA ALA A 228 1.02 19.10 17.68
C ALA A 228 2.17 18.09 17.66
N GLU A 229 2.08 17.04 16.83
CA GLU A 229 3.12 16.04 16.64
C GLU A 229 4.35 16.64 15.95
N VAL A 230 4.19 17.54 14.97
CA VAL A 230 5.30 18.31 14.37
C VAL A 230 5.90 19.26 15.40
N ASN A 231 5.11 19.97 16.20
CA ASN A 231 5.65 20.82 17.26
C ASN A 231 6.36 20.00 18.35
N GLU A 232 5.85 18.82 18.68
CA GLU A 232 6.47 17.87 19.61
C GLU A 232 7.74 17.26 19.02
N LEU A 233 7.73 16.89 17.74
CA LEU A 233 8.88 16.38 16.99
C LEU A 233 9.93 17.47 16.77
N GLU A 234 9.55 18.71 16.46
CA GLU A 234 10.45 19.87 16.38
C GLU A 234 10.99 20.25 17.77
N GLY A 235 10.15 20.11 18.80
CA GLY A 235 10.55 20.21 20.20
C GLY A 235 11.52 19.10 20.61
N SER A 236 11.29 17.87 20.16
CA SER A 236 12.10 16.67 20.42
C SER A 236 13.36 16.60 19.54
N LEU A 237 13.36 17.20 18.36
CA LEU A 237 14.56 17.45 17.54
C LEU A 237 15.45 18.48 18.22
N ARG A 238 14.88 19.40 19.01
CA ARG A 238 15.62 20.29 19.91
C ARG A 238 16.01 19.63 21.23
N SER A 239 15.34 18.55 21.63
CA SER A 239 15.66 17.75 22.82
C SER A 239 15.82 16.24 22.52
N GLY A 240 16.77 15.92 21.64
CA GLY A 240 17.58 14.70 21.57
C GLY A 240 16.93 13.30 21.63
N GLU A 241 16.75 12.67 20.47
CA GLU A 241 17.33 11.33 20.26
C GLU A 241 18.73 11.47 19.63
N PRO A 242 19.72 10.67 20.01
CA PRO A 242 21.02 10.70 19.36
C PRO A 242 20.88 10.04 17.99
N VAL A 243 20.57 10.84 16.96
CA VAL A 243 20.90 10.44 15.59
C VAL A 243 22.42 10.32 15.56
N PHE A 244 22.93 9.09 15.64
CA PHE A 244 24.34 8.86 15.42
C PHE A 244 24.67 9.44 14.05
N PRO A 245 25.59 10.42 13.97
CA PRO A 245 25.99 10.95 12.67
C PRO A 245 26.47 9.77 11.81
N PRO A 246 26.00 9.63 10.56
CA PRO A 246 26.39 8.54 9.69
C PRO A 246 27.91 8.42 9.59
N TYR A 247 28.41 7.19 9.62
CA TYR A 247 29.84 6.91 9.48
C TYR A 247 30.21 6.78 8.01
N VAL A 248 31.21 7.53 7.57
CA VAL A 248 31.71 7.52 6.19
C VAL A 248 33.12 6.97 6.19
N LEU A 249 33.33 5.81 5.58
CA LEU A 249 34.66 5.23 5.39
C LEU A 249 35.32 5.88 4.17
N VAL A 250 36.55 6.36 4.34
CA VAL A 250 37.32 6.99 3.25
C VAL A 250 38.52 6.12 2.89
N ASP A 251 38.70 5.88 1.60
CA ASP A 251 39.87 5.19 1.05
C ASP A 251 41.02 6.18 0.71
N ASP A 252 42.20 5.62 0.43
CA ASP A 252 43.40 6.36 0.07
C ASP A 252 43.25 7.08 -1.29
N ALA A 253 42.54 6.46 -2.23
CA ALA A 253 42.23 7.06 -3.54
C ALA A 253 41.38 8.33 -3.39
N THR A 254 40.36 8.34 -2.53
CA THR A 254 39.52 9.51 -2.27
C THR A 254 40.28 10.60 -1.53
N LEU A 255 41.12 10.23 -0.55
CA LEU A 255 41.98 11.20 0.15
C LEU A 255 42.99 11.85 -0.79
N CYS A 256 43.55 11.12 -1.75
CA CYS A 256 44.47 11.67 -2.73
C CYS A 256 43.76 12.46 -3.84
N GLY A 257 42.63 11.98 -4.34
CA GLY A 257 41.93 12.55 -5.50
C GLY A 257 40.97 13.69 -5.16
N HIS A 258 40.35 13.65 -3.98
CA HIS A 258 39.18 14.45 -3.63
C HIS A 258 39.25 15.08 -2.23
N LEU A 259 40.46 15.38 -1.74
CA LEU A 259 40.69 15.94 -0.39
C LEU A 259 39.83 17.17 -0.08
N ALA A 260 39.57 18.04 -1.06
CA ALA A 260 38.71 19.21 -0.89
C ALA A 260 37.27 18.83 -0.49
N ARG A 261 36.68 17.83 -1.15
CA ARG A 261 35.33 17.35 -0.83
C ARG A 261 35.28 16.68 0.54
N VAL A 262 36.34 15.96 0.91
CA VAL A 262 36.47 15.39 2.26
C VAL A 262 36.51 16.50 3.31
N ARG A 263 37.24 17.60 3.06
CA ARG A 263 37.27 18.78 3.95
C ARG A 263 35.89 19.41 4.10
N ASP A 264 35.18 19.59 2.98
CA ASP A 264 33.83 20.16 2.99
C ASP A 264 32.88 19.27 3.79
N LEU A 265 32.97 17.95 3.61
CA LEU A 265 32.16 16.97 4.33
C LEU A 265 32.40 17.01 5.84
N VAL A 266 33.66 17.09 6.29
CA VAL A 266 34.01 17.30 7.71
C VAL A 266 33.42 18.60 8.23
N ALA A 267 33.51 19.68 7.45
CA ALA A 267 33.03 20.99 7.84
C ALA A 267 31.51 21.03 8.06
N THR A 268 30.75 20.14 7.42
CA THR A 268 29.30 20.04 7.66
C THR A 268 28.95 19.57 9.07
N ALA A 269 29.83 18.85 9.76
CA ALA A 269 29.57 18.22 11.06
C ALA A 269 28.33 17.30 11.10
N ARG A 270 27.89 16.80 9.94
CA ARG A 270 26.72 15.91 9.81
C ARG A 270 27.07 14.43 9.71
N CYS A 271 28.35 14.06 9.70
CA CYS A 271 28.82 12.68 9.62
C CYS A 271 30.14 12.53 10.38
N ILE A 272 30.50 11.30 10.77
CA ILE A 272 31.82 10.95 11.31
C ILE A 272 32.59 10.22 10.22
N LEU A 273 33.75 10.77 9.86
CA LEU A 273 34.66 10.14 8.91
C LEU A 273 35.53 9.13 9.64
N VAL A 274 35.55 7.90 9.15
CA VAL A 274 36.37 6.81 9.68
C VAL A 274 37.49 6.53 8.69
N ILE A 275 38.72 6.66 9.15
CA ILE A 275 39.92 6.39 8.35
C ILE A 275 40.54 5.07 8.83
N PRO A 276 40.39 3.96 8.08
CA PRO A 276 41.00 2.70 8.46
C PRO A 276 42.53 2.83 8.59
N LEU A 277 43.13 2.15 9.57
CA LEU A 277 44.59 2.14 9.77
C LEU A 277 45.35 1.73 8.50
N ALA A 278 44.82 0.76 7.75
CA ALA A 278 45.40 0.34 6.47
C ALA A 278 45.46 1.45 5.40
N VAL A 279 44.52 2.40 5.44
CA VAL A 279 44.52 3.58 4.56
C VAL A 279 45.62 4.56 4.98
N VAL A 280 45.80 4.76 6.29
CA VAL A 280 46.91 5.55 6.83
C VAL A 280 48.25 4.94 6.40
N ASP A 281 48.42 3.63 6.58
CA ASP A 281 49.63 2.90 6.19
C ASP A 281 49.90 3.01 4.67
N SER A 282 48.86 2.87 3.83
CA SER A 282 48.96 3.06 2.38
C SER A 282 49.43 4.48 2.04
N LEU A 283 48.82 5.51 2.64
CA LEU A 283 49.24 6.89 2.41
C LEU A 283 50.70 7.12 2.86
N ASP A 284 51.10 6.51 3.97
CA ASP A 284 52.42 6.68 4.55
C ASP A 284 53.52 6.04 3.71
N MET A 285 53.21 4.91 3.06
CA MET A 285 54.05 4.29 2.05
C MET A 285 54.22 5.20 0.83
N HIS A 286 53.14 5.84 0.37
CA HIS A 286 53.15 6.67 -0.83
C HIS A 286 53.56 8.14 -0.62
N LYS A 287 53.78 8.61 0.63
CA LYS A 287 54.05 10.04 0.92
C LYS A 287 55.34 10.60 0.32
N LYS A 288 56.30 9.73 0.00
CA LYS A 288 57.57 10.13 -0.65
C LYS A 288 57.37 10.44 -2.13
N GLU A 289 56.51 9.67 -2.80
CA GLU A 289 56.33 9.70 -4.25
C GLU A 289 55.11 10.54 -4.66
N SER A 290 54.06 10.55 -3.85
CA SER A 290 52.83 11.28 -4.11
C SER A 290 52.74 12.55 -3.24
N PRO A 291 52.78 13.75 -3.84
CA PRO A 291 52.54 14.99 -3.09
C PRO A 291 51.12 15.04 -2.51
N LYS A 292 50.15 14.40 -3.18
CA LYS A 292 48.75 14.30 -2.75
C LYS A 292 48.61 13.46 -1.48
N ALA A 293 49.31 12.32 -1.41
CA ALA A 293 49.33 11.49 -0.21
C ALA A 293 49.96 12.24 0.99
N ARG A 294 51.03 13.01 0.73
CA ARG A 294 51.66 13.86 1.74
C ARG A 294 50.74 14.96 2.25
N GLU A 295 49.96 15.57 1.35
CA GLU A 295 48.97 16.58 1.74
C GLU A 295 47.84 15.97 2.58
N ALA A 296 47.33 14.79 2.18
CA ALA A 296 46.30 14.07 2.92
C ALA A 296 46.76 13.71 4.35
N ILE A 297 47.97 13.18 4.52
CA ILE A 297 48.54 12.86 5.84
C ILE A 297 48.68 14.10 6.71
N ARG A 298 49.28 15.18 6.18
CA ARG A 298 49.43 16.44 6.94
C ARG A 298 48.09 16.99 7.39
N TRP A 299 47.07 16.87 6.54
CA TRP A 299 45.72 17.30 6.88
C TRP A 299 45.12 16.43 7.98
N LEU A 300 45.20 15.10 7.89
CA LEU A 300 44.71 14.17 8.92
C LEU A 300 45.38 14.42 10.28
N GLU A 301 46.71 14.57 10.31
CA GLU A 301 47.45 14.91 11.54
C GLU A 301 46.99 16.24 12.15
N ALA A 302 46.74 17.25 11.31
CA ALA A 302 46.26 18.55 11.76
C ALA A 302 44.84 18.47 12.36
N GLN A 303 43.97 17.62 11.81
CA GLN A 303 42.63 17.40 12.37
C GLN A 303 42.67 16.66 13.70
N LEU A 304 43.53 15.65 13.82
CA LEU A 304 43.73 14.90 15.06
C LEU A 304 44.30 15.79 16.17
N ARG A 305 45.32 16.61 15.87
CA ARG A 305 45.88 17.59 16.83
C ARG A 305 44.87 18.63 17.30
N LYS A 306 43.92 19.00 16.43
CA LYS A 306 42.81 19.90 16.79
C LYS A 306 41.74 19.21 17.64
N GLY A 307 41.79 17.90 17.80
CA GLY A 307 40.78 17.13 18.51
C GLY A 307 39.43 17.14 17.79
N ASN A 308 39.44 17.13 16.45
CA ASN A 308 38.22 17.13 15.67
C ASN A 308 37.44 15.83 15.90
N ARG A 309 36.22 15.93 16.44
CA ARG A 309 35.38 14.78 16.81
C ARG A 309 34.67 14.10 15.63
N TYR A 310 34.76 14.71 14.44
CA TYR A 310 34.11 14.22 13.22
C TYR A 310 35.05 13.43 12.32
N ILE A 311 36.27 13.14 12.78
CA ILE A 311 37.25 12.28 12.12
C ILE A 311 37.80 11.32 13.17
N THR A 312 37.78 10.02 12.88
CA THR A 312 38.32 8.97 13.75
C THR A 312 39.07 7.90 12.97
#